data_AF-A0A3Q3WCZ4-F1
#
_entry.id   AF-A0A3Q3WCZ4-F1
#
_cell.length_a   1.000
_cell.length_b   1.000
_cell.length_c   1.000
_cell.angle_alpha   90.00
_cell.angle_beta   90.00
_cell.angle_gamma   90.00
#
_symmetry.space_group_name_H-M   'P 1'
#
loop_
_entity.id
_entity.type
_entity.pdbx_description
1 polymer ?
#
loop_
_entity_poly.entity_id
_entity_poly.type
_entity_poly.pdbx_seq_one_letter_code
_entity_poly.pdbx_strand_id
1 'polypeptide(L)'
;SKLAVVLLPLATSITSDPKFFLPIDCYDIHRNNNKTSSGVYTIYPGGPTAPLKVYCDMDTEGAWTVIQRRLDGTENFYRPWSHYNAGFGNVDGEYWLGEFRTWGLKKSELQFDMEDWTGEKASASYSSFSIDSENSGYQLYLGSFTGGIAGDSFSNQNNMKFTIFDRDQDQWDKNCAQHFLGGSWYNACHMANPKGMYAPHGQTWKGWNYSLKAMKMKIRPVAKCSCTEQYDYL
;
A
#
# COMPACT_ATOMS: atom_id res chain seq x y z
N SER A 1 -50.39 52.15 32.74
CA SER A 1 -49.92 51.15 31.77
C SER A 1 -48.48 50.78 32.09
N LYS A 2 -48.19 49.52 32.44
CA LYS A 2 -46.82 49.04 32.64
C LYS A 2 -46.44 48.21 31.41
N LEU A 3 -45.47 48.67 30.62
CA LEU A 3 -44.88 47.90 29.52
C LEU A 3 -43.90 46.88 30.11
N ALA A 4 -44.13 45.59 29.86
CA ALA A 4 -43.15 44.55 30.12
C ALA A 4 -42.31 44.35 28.85
N VAL A 5 -41.01 44.62 28.92
CA VAL A 5 -40.07 44.33 27.84
C VAL A 5 -39.61 42.89 28.00
N VAL A 6 -40.04 42.02 27.09
CA VAL A 6 -39.58 40.63 27.02
C VAL A 6 -38.29 40.60 26.20
N LEU A 7 -37.16 40.44 26.88
CA LEU A 7 -35.87 40.16 26.25
C LEU A 7 -35.79 38.66 25.95
N LEU A 8 -35.97 38.29 24.68
CA LEU A 8 -35.72 36.95 24.19
C LEU A 8 -34.20 36.75 24.00
N PRO A 9 -33.58 35.75 24.65
CA PRO A 9 -32.18 35.45 24.40
C PRO A 9 -32.06 34.84 23.00
N LEU A 10 -31.32 35.50 22.10
CA LEU A 10 -30.85 34.85 20.88
C LEU A 10 -29.81 33.80 21.31
N ALA A 11 -30.24 32.54 21.35
CA ALA A 11 -29.33 31.42 21.44
C ALA A 11 -28.58 31.34 20.09
N THR A 12 -27.37 31.89 20.03
CA THR A 12 -26.45 31.63 18.92
C THR A 12 -25.99 30.19 19.03
N SER A 13 -26.54 29.33 18.18
CA SER A 13 -26.01 27.99 17.96
C SER A 13 -24.59 28.13 17.43
N ILE A 14 -23.61 27.80 18.28
CA ILE A 14 -22.22 27.61 17.87
C ILE A 14 -22.23 26.36 16.99
N THR A 15 -22.31 26.54 15.68
CA THR A 15 -22.05 25.44 14.75
C THR A 15 -20.57 25.13 14.91
N SER A 16 -20.25 24.00 15.54
CA SER A 16 -18.89 23.46 15.50
C SER A 16 -18.47 23.40 14.03
N ASP A 17 -17.43 24.14 13.67
CA ASP A 17 -16.78 24.01 12.36
C ASP A 17 -16.58 22.51 12.07
N PRO A 18 -16.99 21.98 10.90
CA PRO A 18 -16.72 20.58 10.61
C PRO A 18 -15.20 20.41 10.67
N LYS A 19 -14.71 19.71 11.70
CA LYS A 19 -13.30 19.35 11.83
C LYS A 19 -12.86 18.84 10.46
N PHE A 20 -11.90 19.53 9.84
CA PHE A 20 -11.35 19.15 8.55
C PHE A 20 -10.90 17.68 8.64
N PHE A 21 -11.65 16.78 8.00
CA PHE A 21 -11.34 15.35 8.01
C PHE A 21 -10.23 15.10 7.00
N LEU A 22 -9.04 14.78 7.51
CA LEU A 22 -7.85 14.46 6.73
C LEU A 22 -7.51 12.98 6.92
N PRO A 23 -8.11 12.08 6.12
CA PRO A 23 -7.85 10.65 6.24
C PRO A 23 -6.38 10.36 5.95
N ILE A 24 -5.70 9.63 6.82
CA ILE A 24 -4.27 9.31 6.60
C ILE A 24 -4.08 8.06 5.72
N ASP A 25 -5.13 7.28 5.52
CA ASP A 25 -5.16 6.06 4.71
C ASP A 25 -6.60 5.73 4.27
N CYS A 26 -6.75 4.71 3.43
CA CYS A 26 -8.07 4.26 2.95
C CYS A 26 -8.95 3.68 4.06
N TYR A 27 -8.37 3.16 5.14
CA TYR A 27 -9.11 2.61 6.26
C TYR A 27 -9.85 3.72 7.03
N ASP A 28 -9.20 4.88 7.24
CA ASP A 28 -9.82 6.05 7.83
C ASP A 28 -11.03 6.54 7.01
N ILE A 29 -10.91 6.56 5.67
CA ILE A 29 -12.01 6.91 4.76
C ILE A 29 -13.19 5.97 4.98
N HIS A 30 -12.94 4.66 4.95
CA HIS A 30 -13.97 3.65 5.11
C HIS A 30 -14.63 3.69 6.51
N ARG A 31 -13.85 3.94 7.57
CA ARG A 31 -14.38 4.10 8.94
C ARG A 31 -15.29 5.32 9.08
N ASN A 32 -15.00 6.40 8.36
CA ASN A 32 -15.83 7.60 8.35
C ASN A 32 -17.08 7.45 7.49
N ASN A 33 -16.99 6.72 6.37
CA ASN A 33 -18.10 6.41 5.48
C ASN A 33 -17.97 5.00 4.90
N ASN A 34 -18.71 4.05 5.49
CA ASN A 34 -18.69 2.64 5.10
C ASN A 34 -19.44 2.33 3.80
N LYS A 35 -20.03 3.34 3.12
CA LYS A 35 -20.70 3.21 1.82
C LYS A 35 -19.77 3.56 0.64
N THR A 36 -18.48 3.68 0.89
CA THR A 36 -17.47 3.99 -0.12
C THR A 36 -17.16 2.76 -0.97
N SER A 37 -17.00 2.94 -2.28
CA SER A 37 -16.60 1.90 -3.24
C SER A 37 -15.11 2.01 -3.59
N SER A 38 -14.52 0.97 -4.17
CA SER A 38 -13.14 1.08 -4.67
C SER A 38 -12.99 2.23 -5.67
N GLY A 39 -11.80 2.84 -5.68
CA GLY A 39 -11.49 3.95 -6.59
C GLY A 39 -10.32 4.79 -6.13
N VAL A 40 -10.09 5.91 -6.81
CA VAL A 40 -9.03 6.85 -6.45
C VAL A 40 -9.51 7.82 -5.38
N TYR A 41 -8.77 7.91 -4.28
CA TYR A 41 -9.02 8.82 -3.17
C TYR A 41 -7.78 9.67 -2.87
N THR A 42 -7.98 10.75 -2.12
CA THR A 42 -6.88 11.57 -1.58
C THR A 42 -6.75 11.32 -0.08
N ILE A 43 -5.54 11.00 0.37
CA ILE A 43 -5.16 10.80 1.77
C ILE A 43 -4.07 11.79 2.17
N TYR A 44 -3.83 11.96 3.47
CA TYR A 44 -2.94 12.97 4.05
C TYR A 44 -1.98 12.37 5.10
N PRO A 45 -1.21 11.31 4.79
CA PRO A 45 -0.33 10.66 5.75
C PRO A 45 0.76 11.60 6.31
N GLY A 46 1.21 12.58 5.52
CA GLY A 46 2.18 13.61 5.91
C GLY A 46 1.54 14.89 6.48
N GLY A 47 0.23 14.92 6.70
CA GLY A 47 -0.50 16.09 7.19
C GLY A 47 -1.16 16.94 6.08
N PRO A 48 -1.76 18.08 6.45
CA PRO A 48 -2.67 18.85 5.59
C PRO A 48 -2.06 19.36 4.27
N THR A 49 -0.74 19.55 4.23
CA THR A 49 -0.01 20.11 3.08
C THR A 49 0.63 19.05 2.18
N ALA A 50 0.45 17.77 2.50
CA ALA A 50 1.02 16.64 1.76
C ALA A 50 -0.08 15.68 1.26
N PRO A 51 -0.99 16.14 0.37
CA PRO A 51 -2.01 15.29 -0.20
C PRO A 51 -1.38 14.20 -1.09
N LEU A 52 -1.92 12.99 -0.98
CA LEU A 52 -1.47 11.85 -1.76
C LEU A 52 -2.68 11.14 -2.38
N LYS A 53 -2.69 11.02 -3.71
CA LYS A 53 -3.67 10.21 -4.42
C LYS A 53 -3.27 8.74 -4.37
N VAL A 54 -4.21 7.88 -4.01
CA VAL A 54 -4.04 6.42 -3.93
C VAL A 54 -5.28 5.72 -4.48
N TYR A 55 -5.11 4.50 -4.96
CA TYR A 55 -6.26 3.61 -5.17
C TYR A 55 -6.63 2.96 -3.84
N CYS A 56 -7.87 3.15 -3.41
CA CYS A 56 -8.45 2.43 -2.28
C CYS A 56 -9.25 1.24 -2.80
N ASP A 57 -8.92 0.06 -2.30
CA ASP A 57 -9.71 -1.15 -2.49
C ASP A 57 -10.68 -1.29 -1.31
N MET A 58 -11.88 -0.73 -1.49
CA MET A 58 -12.93 -0.71 -0.46
C MET A 58 -13.82 -1.96 -0.51
N ASP A 59 -13.82 -2.66 -1.65
CA ASP A 59 -14.69 -3.83 -1.87
C ASP A 59 -14.11 -5.08 -1.19
N THR A 60 -12.80 -5.12 -0.93
CA THR A 60 -12.18 -6.11 -0.06
C THR A 60 -12.43 -5.74 1.40
N GLU A 61 -12.78 -6.71 2.24
CA GLU A 61 -13.02 -6.51 3.67
C GLU A 61 -11.92 -5.65 4.31
N GLY A 62 -12.37 -4.65 5.07
CA GLY A 62 -11.55 -3.76 5.88
C GLY A 62 -10.77 -2.69 5.14
N ALA A 63 -11.03 -2.42 3.85
CA ALA A 63 -10.51 -1.27 3.09
C ALA A 63 -8.98 -1.11 3.05
N TRP A 64 -8.41 -1.19 1.84
CA TRP A 64 -6.96 -1.26 1.67
C TRP A 64 -6.41 -0.10 0.85
N THR A 65 -5.21 0.36 1.23
CA THR A 65 -4.44 1.31 0.43
C THR A 65 -3.55 0.54 -0.52
N VAL A 66 -3.78 0.65 -1.83
CA VAL A 66 -2.94 -0.01 -2.83
C VAL A 66 -1.65 0.79 -3.01
N ILE A 67 -0.50 0.13 -2.95
CA ILE A 67 0.83 0.74 -3.13
C ILE A 67 1.50 0.30 -4.42
N GLN A 68 1.07 -0.82 -5.01
CA GLN A 68 1.45 -1.25 -6.34
C GLN A 68 0.28 -1.91 -7.05
N ARG A 69 0.14 -1.67 -8.36
CA ARG A 69 -0.90 -2.31 -9.17
C ARG A 69 -0.38 -2.66 -10.57
N ARG A 70 -0.65 -3.89 -11.02
CA ARG A 70 -0.44 -4.44 -12.37
C ARG A 70 -1.75 -4.98 -12.91
N LEU A 71 -2.04 -4.79 -14.18
CA LEU A 71 -3.34 -5.05 -14.81
C LEU A 71 -3.23 -5.43 -16.29
N ASP A 72 -2.38 -4.73 -17.04
CA ASP A 72 -2.42 -4.71 -18.50
C ASP A 72 -1.06 -4.48 -19.18
N GLY A 73 0.00 -4.18 -18.41
CA GLY A 73 1.33 -3.92 -18.93
C GLY A 73 1.50 -2.55 -19.58
N THR A 74 0.58 -1.61 -19.37
CA THR A 74 0.68 -0.24 -19.90
C THR A 74 1.84 0.55 -19.28
N GLU A 75 2.25 0.22 -18.05
CA GLU A 75 3.38 0.85 -17.40
C GLU A 75 4.65 0.00 -17.46
N ASN A 76 5.76 0.65 -17.83
CA ASN A 76 7.07 0.03 -17.73
C ASN A 76 7.56 0.09 -16.27
N PHE A 77 7.86 -1.06 -15.66
CA PHE A 77 8.44 -1.14 -14.31
C PHE A 77 9.97 -1.23 -14.32
N TYR A 78 10.62 -1.37 -15.48
CA TYR A 78 12.07 -1.26 -15.60
C TYR A 78 12.48 0.23 -15.69
N ARG A 79 12.55 0.89 -14.53
CA ARG A 79 12.80 2.34 -14.38
C ARG A 79 13.94 2.62 -13.40
N PRO A 80 14.66 3.74 -13.52
CA PRO A 80 15.81 4.05 -12.66
C PRO A 80 15.37 4.37 -11.21
N TRP A 81 16.33 4.39 -10.29
CA TRP A 81 16.10 4.64 -8.86
C TRP A 81 15.26 5.88 -8.59
N SER A 82 15.51 7.00 -9.30
CA SER A 82 14.80 8.25 -9.08
C SER A 82 13.27 8.11 -9.29
N HIS A 83 12.85 7.30 -10.26
CA HIS A 83 11.44 7.01 -10.50
C HIS A 83 10.87 6.08 -9.44
N TYR A 84 11.62 5.05 -9.01
CA TYR A 84 11.19 4.18 -7.92
C TYR A 84 11.05 4.93 -6.59
N ASN A 85 11.95 5.87 -6.33
CA ASN A 85 11.88 6.73 -5.16
C ASN A 85 10.62 7.64 -5.21
N ALA A 86 10.43 8.32 -6.34
CA ALA A 86 9.35 9.27 -6.55
C ALA A 86 7.98 8.65 -6.88
N GLY A 87 7.89 7.36 -7.20
CA GLY A 87 6.68 6.74 -7.72
C GLY A 87 6.41 7.08 -9.19
N PHE A 88 5.60 6.24 -9.84
CA PHE A 88 5.28 6.37 -11.26
C PHE A 88 3.99 5.63 -11.62
N GLY A 89 3.47 5.91 -12.80
CA GLY A 89 2.26 5.31 -13.36
C GLY A 89 0.99 6.10 -13.04
N ASN A 90 -0.15 5.46 -13.29
CA ASN A 90 -1.47 6.03 -13.08
C ASN A 90 -2.16 5.32 -11.90
N VAL A 91 -2.54 6.06 -10.87
CA VAL A 91 -3.24 5.52 -9.69
C VAL A 91 -4.56 4.84 -10.04
N ASP A 92 -5.20 5.19 -11.16
CA ASP A 92 -6.41 4.52 -11.66
C ASP A 92 -6.11 3.28 -12.51
N GLY A 93 -4.85 3.10 -12.93
CA GLY A 93 -4.34 1.98 -13.75
C GLY A 93 -3.20 1.22 -13.05
N GLU A 94 -2.10 0.99 -13.78
CA GLU A 94 -0.87 0.45 -13.22
C GLU A 94 -0.03 1.55 -12.57
N TYR A 95 0.53 1.29 -11.39
CA TYR A 95 1.42 2.25 -10.74
C TYR A 95 2.29 1.61 -9.65
N TRP A 96 3.31 2.36 -9.26
CA TRP A 96 4.05 2.21 -8.00
C TRP A 96 3.96 3.51 -7.22
N LEU A 97 3.55 3.44 -5.95
CA LEU A 97 3.37 4.63 -5.10
C LEU A 97 4.68 5.40 -4.88
N GLY A 98 5.81 4.70 -4.95
CA GLY A 98 7.14 5.24 -4.69
C GLY A 98 7.66 4.87 -3.31
N GLU A 99 8.96 4.61 -3.23
CA GLU A 99 9.61 4.22 -1.97
C GLU A 99 9.50 5.31 -0.90
N PHE A 100 9.78 6.58 -1.25
CA PHE A 100 9.68 7.68 -0.28
C PHE A 100 8.29 7.78 0.37
N ARG A 101 7.23 7.62 -0.43
CA ARG A 101 5.86 7.68 0.06
C ARG A 101 5.51 6.43 0.87
N THR A 102 5.93 5.26 0.41
CA THR A 102 5.70 3.99 1.09
C THR A 102 6.39 3.96 2.46
N TRP A 103 7.61 4.48 2.57
CA TRP A 103 8.33 4.65 3.83
C TRP A 103 7.59 5.56 4.82
N GLY A 104 6.96 6.63 4.33
CA GLY A 104 6.18 7.55 5.15
C GLY A 104 4.86 6.97 5.68
N LEU A 105 4.43 5.79 5.22
CA LEU A 105 3.22 5.14 5.70
C LEU A 105 3.49 4.38 7.00
N LYS A 106 2.45 4.27 7.86
CA LYS A 106 2.55 3.52 9.11
C LYS A 106 2.75 2.04 8.83
N LYS A 107 3.47 1.36 9.75
CA LYS A 107 3.55 -0.11 9.78
C LYS A 107 2.14 -0.70 9.69
N SER A 108 1.95 -1.54 8.69
CA SER A 108 0.65 -2.00 8.22
C SER A 108 0.72 -3.50 7.92
N GLU A 109 -0.38 -4.23 7.93
CA GLU A 109 -0.39 -5.54 7.30
C GLU A 109 -0.32 -5.41 5.78
N LEU A 110 0.14 -6.46 5.11
CA LEU A 110 0.34 -6.50 3.67
C LEU A 110 -0.45 -7.65 3.07
N GLN A 111 -1.10 -7.39 1.95
CA GLN A 111 -1.72 -8.41 1.13
C GLN A 111 -1.32 -8.23 -0.34
N PHE A 112 -1.01 -9.35 -0.97
CA PHE A 112 -0.95 -9.48 -2.42
C PHE A 112 -2.24 -10.10 -2.91
N ASP A 113 -2.89 -9.46 -3.88
CA ASP A 113 -3.96 -10.07 -4.67
C ASP A 113 -3.45 -10.32 -6.07
N MET A 114 -3.69 -11.53 -6.58
CA MET A 114 -3.16 -12.00 -7.84
C MET A 114 -4.28 -12.57 -8.71
N GLU A 115 -4.18 -12.37 -10.01
CA GLU A 115 -5.02 -13.02 -11.02
C GLU A 115 -4.14 -13.56 -12.14
N ASP A 116 -4.39 -14.80 -12.55
CA ASP A 116 -3.73 -15.41 -13.69
C ASP A 116 -4.49 -15.20 -15.01
N TRP A 117 -3.93 -15.67 -16.12
CA TRP A 117 -4.53 -15.47 -17.44
C TRP A 117 -5.81 -16.28 -17.68
N THR A 118 -6.09 -17.29 -16.84
CA THR A 118 -7.35 -18.05 -16.86
C THR A 118 -8.41 -17.46 -15.92
N GLY A 119 -8.08 -16.38 -15.21
CA GLY A 119 -8.98 -15.70 -14.28
C GLY A 119 -9.00 -16.31 -12.87
N GLU A 120 -8.10 -17.27 -12.56
CA GLU A 120 -7.98 -17.77 -11.20
C GLU A 120 -7.32 -16.71 -10.33
N LYS A 121 -7.87 -16.54 -9.12
CA LYS A 121 -7.41 -15.55 -8.16
C LYS A 121 -6.73 -16.22 -6.99
N ALA A 122 -5.67 -15.61 -6.50
CA ALA A 122 -4.94 -16.06 -5.33
C ALA A 122 -4.51 -14.87 -4.47
N SER A 123 -4.23 -15.13 -3.19
CA SER A 123 -3.70 -14.11 -2.28
C SER A 123 -2.55 -14.65 -1.45
N ALA A 124 -1.75 -13.73 -0.92
CA ALA A 124 -0.74 -13.98 0.11
C ALA A 124 -0.70 -12.79 1.06
N SER A 125 -0.85 -13.05 2.36
CA SER A 125 -0.95 -12.02 3.40
C SER A 125 0.17 -12.16 4.44
N TYR A 126 0.59 -11.02 5.00
CA TYR A 126 1.65 -10.92 6.00
C TYR A 126 1.21 -9.99 7.13
N SER A 127 1.54 -10.36 8.36
CA SER A 127 1.09 -9.68 9.59
C SER A 127 1.62 -8.24 9.72
N SER A 128 2.74 -7.93 9.07
CA SER A 128 3.21 -6.55 8.98
C SER A 128 4.14 -6.31 7.79
N PHE A 129 4.24 -5.04 7.40
CA PHE A 129 5.07 -4.50 6.35
C PHE A 129 5.46 -3.07 6.71
N SER A 130 6.74 -2.79 6.53
CA SER A 130 7.33 -1.47 6.55
C SER A 130 8.62 -1.50 5.76
N ILE A 131 9.04 -0.35 5.26
CA ILE A 131 10.37 -0.18 4.67
C ILE A 131 11.14 0.86 5.47
N ASP A 132 12.45 0.79 5.39
CA ASP A 132 13.35 1.70 6.07
C ASP A 132 13.60 2.98 5.25
N SER A 133 14.39 3.93 5.76
CA SER A 133 14.70 5.17 5.03
C SER A 133 15.55 4.94 3.77
N GLU A 134 15.66 5.96 2.89
CA GLU A 134 16.55 5.91 1.72
C GLU A 134 18.01 5.64 2.11
N ASN A 135 18.47 6.21 3.24
CA ASN A 135 19.84 6.01 3.75
C ASN A 135 20.11 4.56 4.17
N SER A 136 19.05 3.84 4.58
CA SER A 136 19.09 2.42 4.88
C SER A 136 18.83 1.55 3.65
N GLY A 137 18.66 2.17 2.47
CA GLY A 137 18.41 1.48 1.21
C GLY A 137 16.98 0.96 1.05
N TYR A 138 15.99 1.59 1.68
CA TYR A 138 14.60 1.13 1.69
C TYR A 138 14.45 -0.33 2.10
N GLN A 139 15.22 -0.77 3.11
CA GLN A 139 15.22 -2.15 3.58
C GLN A 139 13.81 -2.62 3.98
N LEU A 140 13.40 -3.78 3.49
CA LEU A 140 12.09 -4.38 3.78
C LEU A 140 12.10 -5.04 5.16
N TYR A 141 11.08 -4.74 5.96
CA TYR A 141 10.71 -5.53 7.13
C TYR A 141 9.31 -6.12 6.95
N LEU A 142 9.26 -7.44 6.90
CA LEU A 142 8.06 -8.23 6.73
C LEU A 142 7.77 -9.04 7.99
N GLY A 143 6.52 -9.04 8.41
CA GLY A 143 6.02 -9.92 9.47
C GLY A 143 5.86 -11.37 8.99
N SER A 144 5.34 -12.23 9.87
CA SER A 144 4.98 -13.59 9.52
C SER A 144 3.96 -13.64 8.39
N PHE A 145 4.08 -14.64 7.51
CA PHE A 145 3.02 -15.02 6.59
C PHE A 145 1.76 -15.44 7.38
N THR A 146 0.62 -14.87 7.04
CA THR A 146 -0.67 -15.11 7.73
C THR A 146 -1.64 -15.95 6.92
N GLY A 147 -1.35 -16.24 5.65
CA GLY A 147 -2.14 -17.15 4.83
C GLY A 147 -2.39 -16.65 3.42
N GLY A 148 -3.21 -17.41 2.70
CA GLY A 148 -3.53 -17.18 1.29
C GLY A 148 -3.02 -18.31 0.40
N ILE A 149 -3.80 -18.67 -0.61
CA ILE A 149 -3.58 -19.86 -1.43
C ILE A 149 -2.41 -19.73 -2.42
N ALA A 150 -1.82 -18.53 -2.58
CA ALA A 150 -0.60 -18.35 -3.37
C ALA A 150 0.66 -18.84 -2.64
N GLY A 151 0.58 -19.05 -1.31
CA GLY A 151 1.72 -19.46 -0.49
C GLY A 151 2.71 -18.33 -0.19
N ASP A 152 3.76 -18.67 0.55
CA ASP A 152 4.78 -17.73 1.00
C ASP A 152 5.99 -17.72 0.07
N SER A 153 5.95 -16.85 -0.92
CA SER A 153 7.10 -16.57 -1.81
C SER A 153 7.78 -15.23 -1.54
N PHE A 154 7.23 -14.39 -0.66
CA PHE A 154 7.77 -13.04 -0.42
C PHE A 154 8.65 -12.98 0.83
N SER A 155 8.53 -13.92 1.78
CA SER A 155 9.39 -13.95 2.98
C SER A 155 10.88 -14.09 2.66
N ASN A 156 11.25 -14.69 1.51
CA ASN A 156 12.65 -14.76 1.06
C ASN A 156 13.31 -13.38 0.89
N GLN A 157 12.50 -12.34 0.67
CA GLN A 157 12.93 -10.97 0.45
C GLN A 157 12.99 -10.16 1.76
N ASN A 158 12.57 -10.73 2.89
CA ASN A 158 12.59 -10.04 4.17
C ASN A 158 14.03 -9.64 4.56
N ASN A 159 14.20 -8.46 5.14
CA ASN A 159 15.47 -7.81 5.47
C ASN A 159 16.36 -7.46 4.27
N MET A 160 15.89 -7.60 3.04
CA MET A 160 16.65 -7.19 1.86
C MET A 160 16.47 -5.69 1.59
N LYS A 161 17.51 -5.08 1.03
CA LYS A 161 17.46 -3.70 0.54
C LYS A 161 16.80 -3.65 -0.83
N PHE A 162 16.27 -2.49 -1.19
CA PHE A 162 15.68 -2.29 -2.50
C PHE A 162 16.78 -2.18 -3.56
N THR A 163 16.64 -2.95 -4.65
CA THR A 163 17.60 -3.03 -5.74
C THR A 163 16.92 -2.71 -7.06
N ILE A 164 17.62 -1.94 -7.90
CA ILE A 164 17.24 -1.58 -9.26
C ILE A 164 18.48 -1.59 -10.17
N PHE A 165 18.28 -1.49 -11.49
CA PHE A 165 19.38 -1.66 -12.45
C PHE A 165 20.52 -0.63 -12.33
N ASP A 166 20.24 0.57 -11.80
CA ASP A 166 21.20 1.65 -11.57
C ASP A 166 21.56 1.84 -10.07
N ARG A 167 21.07 0.94 -9.20
CA ARG A 167 21.45 0.88 -7.79
C ARG A 167 21.37 -0.56 -7.29
N ASP A 168 22.51 -1.24 -7.32
CA ASP A 168 22.66 -2.62 -6.87
C ASP A 168 22.86 -2.69 -5.35
N GLN A 169 21.97 -3.38 -4.66
CA GLN A 169 22.00 -3.57 -3.21
C GLN A 169 21.60 -5.00 -2.82
N ASP A 170 21.59 -5.93 -3.78
CA ASP A 170 21.21 -7.31 -3.56
C ASP A 170 22.40 -8.14 -3.05
N GLN A 171 22.24 -9.46 -2.88
CA GLN A 171 23.27 -10.35 -2.32
C GLN A 171 23.99 -11.16 -3.39
N TRP A 172 23.62 -11.00 -4.66
CA TRP A 172 24.25 -11.71 -5.77
C TRP A 172 25.48 -10.94 -6.27
N ASP A 173 26.41 -11.63 -6.92
CA ASP A 173 27.62 -11.02 -7.49
C ASP A 173 27.35 -10.23 -8.78
N LYS A 174 26.12 -10.35 -9.30
CA LYS A 174 25.57 -9.58 -10.42
C LYS A 174 24.27 -8.91 -9.98
N ASN A 175 23.82 -7.95 -10.76
CA ASN A 175 22.61 -7.19 -10.44
C ASN A 175 21.33 -7.97 -10.82
N CYS A 176 20.58 -8.43 -9.82
CA CYS A 176 19.29 -9.11 -10.02
C CYS A 176 18.28 -8.26 -10.80
N ALA A 177 18.22 -6.95 -10.55
CA ALA A 177 17.28 -6.07 -11.24
C ALA A 177 17.59 -5.92 -12.74
N GLN A 178 18.86 -5.99 -13.15
CA GLN A 178 19.24 -6.02 -14.57
C GLN A 178 18.81 -7.34 -15.24
N HIS A 179 18.88 -8.46 -14.52
CA HIS A 179 18.52 -9.77 -15.04
C HIS A 179 17.01 -10.04 -15.06
N PHE A 180 16.28 -9.57 -14.05
CA PHE A 180 14.84 -9.84 -13.87
C PHE A 180 13.94 -8.64 -14.17
N LEU A 181 14.52 -7.55 -14.69
CA LEU A 181 13.85 -6.44 -15.36
C LEU A 181 12.75 -5.78 -14.51
N GLY A 182 13.08 -5.45 -13.26
CA GLY A 182 12.22 -4.73 -12.34
C GLY A 182 12.97 -4.32 -11.07
N GLY A 183 12.42 -3.38 -10.31
CA GLY A 183 12.92 -3.05 -8.97
C GLY A 183 12.26 -3.91 -7.90
N SER A 184 13.03 -4.43 -6.94
CA SER A 184 12.51 -5.26 -5.86
C SER A 184 13.47 -5.32 -4.67
N TRP A 185 12.99 -5.85 -3.54
CA TRP A 185 13.84 -6.23 -2.42
C TRP A 185 14.54 -7.56 -2.72
N TYR A 186 15.46 -7.55 -3.70
CA TYR A 186 16.14 -8.77 -4.15
C TYR A 186 17.10 -9.30 -3.08
N ASN A 187 17.10 -10.63 -2.91
CA ASN A 187 18.12 -11.40 -2.22
C ASN A 187 19.18 -11.87 -3.24
N ALA A 188 19.21 -13.15 -3.62
CA ALA A 188 20.04 -13.67 -4.71
C ALA A 188 19.28 -14.73 -5.53
N CYS A 189 18.20 -14.41 -6.25
CA CYS A 189 17.63 -13.08 -6.47
C CYS A 189 16.26 -12.88 -5.83
N HIS A 190 15.27 -13.72 -6.11
CA HIS A 190 13.93 -13.58 -5.53
C HIS A 190 13.19 -14.89 -5.60
N MET A 191 12.17 -15.12 -4.79
CA MET A 191 11.16 -16.17 -5.04
C MET A 191 9.88 -15.60 -5.67
N ALA A 192 9.70 -14.27 -5.64
CA ALA A 192 8.61 -13.54 -6.27
C ALA A 192 9.13 -12.22 -6.87
N ASN A 193 8.63 -11.84 -8.05
CA ASN A 193 8.99 -10.58 -8.69
C ASN A 193 7.74 -9.79 -9.12
N PRO A 194 7.02 -9.17 -8.17
CA PRO A 194 5.74 -8.50 -8.46
C PRO A 194 5.90 -7.28 -9.39
N LYS A 195 7.12 -6.76 -9.55
CA LYS A 195 7.47 -5.59 -10.36
C LYS A 195 8.29 -5.96 -11.61
N GLY A 196 8.39 -7.25 -11.92
CA GLY A 196 9.08 -7.73 -13.11
C GLY A 196 8.33 -7.44 -14.41
N MET A 197 8.90 -7.93 -15.51
CA MET A 197 8.33 -7.81 -16.85
C MET A 197 6.91 -8.40 -16.92
N TYR A 198 6.00 -7.63 -17.54
CA TYR A 198 4.65 -8.08 -17.85
C TYR A 198 4.69 -8.91 -19.14
N ALA A 199 4.39 -10.21 -19.06
CA ALA A 199 4.55 -11.13 -20.18
C ALA A 199 3.30 -12.00 -20.35
N PRO A 200 2.39 -11.68 -21.29
CA PRO A 200 1.13 -12.41 -21.51
C PRO A 200 1.26 -13.89 -21.91
N HIS A 201 2.48 -14.37 -22.14
CA HIS A 201 2.74 -15.68 -22.75
C HIS A 201 3.84 -16.47 -22.03
N GLY A 202 3.84 -16.44 -20.68
CA GLY A 202 4.61 -17.39 -19.88
C GLY A 202 4.14 -18.81 -20.14
N GLN A 203 4.94 -19.61 -20.84
CA GLN A 203 4.62 -20.99 -21.17
C GLN A 203 4.82 -21.87 -19.92
N THR A 204 3.75 -22.56 -19.51
CA THR A 204 3.64 -23.62 -18.48
C THR A 204 3.39 -23.20 -17.00
N TRP A 205 2.67 -24.07 -16.29
CA TRP A 205 1.95 -23.85 -15.02
C TRP A 205 2.78 -23.18 -13.89
N LYS A 206 2.22 -22.09 -13.33
CA LYS A 206 2.54 -21.34 -12.08
C LYS A 206 3.94 -21.56 -11.48
N GLY A 207 4.98 -21.33 -12.28
CA GLY A 207 6.39 -21.35 -11.88
C GLY A 207 7.11 -20.05 -12.22
N TRP A 208 8.43 -20.05 -12.13
CA TRP A 208 9.32 -18.89 -12.33
C TRP A 208 9.14 -18.12 -13.65
N ASN A 209 8.64 -18.79 -14.68
CA ASN A 209 8.45 -18.22 -16.02
C ASN A 209 7.00 -17.78 -16.29
N TYR A 210 6.14 -17.80 -15.28
CA TYR A 210 4.73 -17.41 -15.41
C TYR A 210 4.52 -15.98 -14.89
N SER A 211 4.26 -15.05 -15.81
CA SER A 211 3.88 -13.68 -15.45
C SER A 211 2.37 -13.62 -15.19
N LEU A 212 1.97 -13.03 -14.07
CA LEU A 212 0.56 -12.89 -13.70
C LEU A 212 -0.13 -11.80 -14.54
N LYS A 213 -1.43 -11.95 -14.75
CA LYS A 213 -2.26 -10.99 -15.49
C LYS A 213 -2.55 -9.75 -14.64
N ALA A 214 -2.88 -9.92 -13.37
CA ALA A 214 -3.08 -8.79 -12.46
C ALA A 214 -2.43 -9.04 -11.11
N MET A 215 -1.97 -7.96 -10.49
CA MET A 215 -1.38 -7.96 -9.15
C MET A 215 -1.75 -6.66 -8.44
N LYS A 216 -2.12 -6.74 -7.17
CA LYS A 216 -2.14 -5.60 -6.26
C LYS A 216 -1.27 -5.91 -5.05
N MET A 217 -0.33 -5.02 -4.74
CA MET A 217 0.29 -4.96 -3.41
C MET A 217 -0.44 -3.89 -2.62
N LYS A 218 -1.10 -4.27 -1.52
CA LYS A 218 -1.96 -3.38 -0.75
C LYS A 218 -1.74 -3.53 0.74
N ILE A 219 -1.86 -2.43 1.47
CA ILE A 219 -1.60 -2.36 2.90
C ILE A 219 -2.80 -1.82 3.66
N ARG A 220 -2.92 -2.26 4.91
CA ARG A 220 -3.94 -1.78 5.85
C ARG A 220 -3.32 -1.59 7.22
N PRO A 221 -3.64 -0.51 7.96
CA PRO A 221 -3.10 -0.32 9.30
C PRO A 221 -3.42 -1.52 10.19
N VAL A 222 -2.41 -2.03 10.90
CA VAL A 222 -2.66 -3.03 11.95
C VAL A 222 -3.48 -2.32 13.02
N ALA A 223 -4.65 -2.84 13.36
CA ALA A 223 -5.43 -2.30 14.46
C ALA A 223 -4.53 -2.30 15.70
N LYS A 224 -4.20 -1.12 16.24
CA LYS A 224 -3.62 -1.08 17.59
C LYS A 224 -4.65 -1.77 18.49
N CYS A 225 -4.21 -2.71 19.32
CA CYS A 225 -5.01 -3.18 20.44
C CYS A 225 -5.69 -1.96 21.05
N SER A 226 -7.01 -1.99 21.19
CA SER A 226 -7.70 -1.02 22.01
C SER A 226 -7.04 -1.10 23.39
N CYS A 227 -6.32 -0.06 23.78
CA CYS A 227 -6.04 0.14 25.19
C CYS A 227 -7.43 0.30 25.81
N THR A 228 -7.98 -0.77 26.38
CA THR A 228 -8.99 -0.62 27.41
C THR A 228 -8.30 0.17 28.50
N GLU A 229 -8.58 1.47 28.57
CA GLU A 229 -8.37 2.25 29.77
C GLU A 229 -9.27 1.62 30.83
N GLN A 230 -8.74 0.60 31.49
CA GLN A 230 -9.30 0.12 32.73
C GLN A 230 -8.90 1.16 33.78
N TYR A 231 -9.74 2.18 33.92
CA TYR A 231 -9.75 2.98 35.13
C TYR A 231 -10.15 2.05 36.27
N ASP A 232 -9.15 1.47 36.93
CA ASP A 232 -9.35 0.88 38.25
C ASP A 232 -9.65 2.03 39.21
N TYR A 233 -10.95 2.28 39.41
CA TYR A 233 -11.46 2.83 40.65
C TYR A 233 -11.78 1.66 41.57
N LEU A 234 -10.92 1.41 42.56
CA LEU A 234 -11.18 1.15 43.98
C LEU A 234 -9.96 0.51 44.65
#